data_AF-A0AA86WVM5-F1
#
_entry.id   AF-A0AA86WVM5-F1
#
_cell.length_a   1.000
_cell.length_b   1.000
_cell.length_c   1.000
_cell.angle_alpha   90.00
_cell.angle_beta   90.00
_cell.angle_gamma   90.00
#
_symmetry.space_group_name_H-M   'P 1'
#
loop_
_entity.id
_entity.type
_entity.pdbx_description
1 polymer ?
#
loop_
_entity_poly.entity_id
_entity_poly.type
_entity_poly.pdbx_seq_one_letter_code
_entity_poly.pdbx_strand_id
1 'polypeptide(L)'
;MTKSYKKFIIWGSLLSVFAIMISQRNLSPDLIFPKCEINKPVQSKVTFYIDESVVYKSEIVGKLHEAVAMSNTILANSCVPIIRYFKESQFISMPKSVSSVSSLHSALQEEVGVSEIEHLRSNPIEQYVVVLGENHPVVIEQEIHGMTMMNMNDSFIVLSERFPITVLEHEFGHLAWAMHEQPDTESGKFWINEQVFLGNRNKVKPYAGAYRCSNYGTVMSYATHVVPVYSSPLISNNGELCGHEVKGDNARVMQEYAESLR
;
A
#
# COMPACT_ATOMS: atom_id res chain seq x y z
N MET A 1 -19.72 16.76 -51.34
CA MET A 1 -20.17 15.78 -50.31
C MET A 1 -21.55 16.18 -49.80
N THR A 2 -22.54 15.32 -50.01
CA THR A 2 -23.93 15.55 -49.57
C THR A 2 -24.04 15.52 -48.04
N LYS A 3 -24.96 16.32 -47.49
CA LYS A 3 -25.20 16.48 -46.03
C LYS A 3 -25.43 15.13 -45.30
N SER A 4 -25.94 14.13 -46.01
CA SER A 4 -26.18 12.76 -45.52
C SER A 4 -24.89 11.97 -45.27
N TYR A 5 -23.90 12.09 -46.17
CA TYR A 5 -22.61 11.40 -46.06
C TYR A 5 -21.81 11.87 -44.83
N LYS A 6 -21.88 13.17 -44.51
CA LYS A 6 -21.25 13.72 -43.30
C LYS A 6 -21.88 13.17 -42.01
N LYS A 7 -23.21 12.99 -41.98
CA LYS A 7 -23.90 12.40 -40.82
C LYS A 7 -23.49 10.93 -40.62
N PHE A 8 -23.41 10.14 -41.68
CA PHE A 8 -23.00 8.73 -41.59
C PHE A 8 -21.57 8.57 -41.05
N ILE A 9 -20.62 9.40 -41.49
CA ILE A 9 -19.25 9.38 -40.98
C ILE A 9 -19.24 9.77 -39.49
N ILE A 10 -19.97 10.81 -39.08
CA ILE A 10 -20.03 11.23 -37.68
C ILE A 10 -20.62 10.13 -36.79
N TRP A 11 -21.73 9.50 -37.19
CA TRP A 11 -22.35 8.41 -36.43
C TRP A 11 -21.46 7.16 -36.40
N GLY A 12 -20.81 6.82 -37.51
CA GLY A 12 -19.84 5.72 -37.56
C GLY A 12 -18.66 5.94 -36.62
N SER A 13 -18.10 7.15 -36.58
CA SER A 13 -17.02 7.51 -35.65
C SER A 13 -17.47 7.52 -34.18
N LEU A 14 -18.70 7.98 -33.89
CA LEU A 14 -19.24 7.92 -32.54
C LEU A 14 -19.46 6.48 -32.08
N LEU A 15 -19.99 5.62 -32.95
CA LEU A 15 -20.18 4.20 -32.66
C LEU A 15 -18.86 3.46 -32.44
N SER A 16 -17.82 3.75 -33.23
CA SER A 16 -16.51 3.15 -33.04
C SER A 16 -15.84 3.62 -31.75
N VAL A 17 -15.91 4.92 -31.41
CA VAL A 17 -15.43 5.43 -30.12
C VAL A 17 -16.19 4.77 -28.96
N PHE A 18 -17.52 4.65 -29.06
CA PHE A 18 -18.33 4.01 -28.02
C PHE A 18 -18.00 2.51 -27.86
N ALA A 19 -17.78 1.79 -28.96
CA ALA A 19 -17.36 0.41 -28.95
C ALA A 19 -15.96 0.22 -28.33
N ILE A 20 -15.01 1.11 -28.66
CA ILE A 20 -13.66 1.11 -28.06
C ILE A 20 -13.74 1.40 -26.56
N MET A 21 -14.54 2.40 -26.15
CA MET A 21 -14.74 2.73 -24.74
C MET A 21 -15.34 1.56 -23.96
N ILE A 22 -16.34 0.86 -24.49
CA ILE A 22 -16.93 -0.32 -23.84
C ILE A 22 -15.93 -1.48 -23.76
N SER A 23 -15.17 -1.72 -24.83
CA SER A 23 -14.16 -2.77 -24.88
C SER A 23 -13.06 -2.55 -23.84
N GLN A 24 -12.56 -1.32 -23.72
CA GLN A 24 -11.52 -0.97 -22.75
C GLN A 24 -12.02 -0.94 -21.29
N ARG A 25 -13.32 -0.72 -21.06
CA ARG A 25 -13.89 -0.65 -19.70
C ARG A 25 -13.99 -2.00 -18.99
N ASN A 26 -13.98 -3.10 -19.76
CA ASN A 26 -14.25 -4.44 -19.25
C ASN A 26 -13.04 -5.40 -19.39
N LEU A 27 -11.84 -4.89 -19.69
CA LEU A 27 -10.66 -5.75 -19.68
C LEU A 27 -10.31 -6.12 -18.22
N SER A 28 -10.43 -7.40 -17.90
CA SER A 28 -9.82 -7.97 -16.71
C SER A 28 -8.29 -7.82 -16.80
N PRO A 29 -7.57 -7.69 -15.67
CA PRO A 29 -6.11 -7.64 -15.70
C PRO A 29 -5.54 -8.93 -16.30
N ASP A 30 -4.62 -8.79 -17.25
CA ASP A 30 -3.76 -9.87 -17.76
C ASP A 30 -2.32 -9.53 -17.37
N LEU A 31 -1.92 -10.03 -16.20
CA LEU A 31 -0.65 -9.68 -15.57
C LEU A 31 0.46 -10.63 -16.02
N ILE A 32 1.55 -10.05 -16.48
CA ILE A 32 2.80 -10.76 -16.75
C ILE A 32 3.81 -10.33 -15.68
N PHE A 33 4.25 -11.31 -14.88
CA PHE A 33 5.22 -11.09 -13.81
C PHE A 33 6.64 -11.51 -14.26
N PRO A 34 7.69 -10.86 -13.74
CA PRO A 34 9.05 -11.33 -13.91
C PRO A 34 9.25 -12.70 -13.28
N LYS A 35 10.15 -13.50 -13.87
CA LYS A 35 10.63 -14.73 -13.23
C LYS A 35 11.71 -14.38 -12.23
N CYS A 36 11.54 -14.82 -10.98
CA CYS A 36 12.53 -14.62 -9.93
C CYS A 36 12.60 -15.84 -9.02
N GLU A 37 13.81 -16.10 -8.52
CA GLU A 37 14.05 -17.09 -7.48
C GLU A 37 14.27 -16.36 -6.15
N ILE A 38 13.31 -16.49 -5.24
CA ILE A 38 13.40 -15.91 -3.91
C ILE A 38 14.26 -16.83 -3.04
N ASN A 39 15.56 -16.54 -2.99
CA ASN A 39 16.52 -17.26 -2.16
C ASN A 39 16.66 -16.56 -0.80
N LYS A 40 16.50 -17.31 0.29
CA LYS A 40 16.62 -16.83 1.68
C LYS A 40 15.72 -15.59 1.96
N PRO A 41 14.39 -15.76 1.91
CA PRO A 41 13.47 -14.67 2.23
C PRO A 41 13.63 -14.20 3.69
N VAL A 42 13.50 -12.91 3.91
CA VAL A 42 13.39 -12.33 5.25
C VAL A 42 12.02 -12.69 5.84
N GLN A 43 12.01 -13.21 7.06
CA GLN A 43 10.78 -13.61 7.74
C GLN A 43 10.27 -12.48 8.63
N SER A 44 9.50 -11.54 8.07
CA SER A 44 8.90 -10.46 8.85
C SER A 44 7.67 -10.95 9.59
N LYS A 45 7.57 -10.62 10.87
CA LYS A 45 6.48 -11.03 11.75
C LYS A 45 5.61 -9.83 12.07
N VAL A 46 4.29 -10.06 12.10
CA VAL A 46 3.30 -9.01 12.31
C VAL A 46 2.47 -9.36 13.53
N THR A 47 2.53 -8.51 14.56
CA THR A 47 1.69 -8.57 15.75
C THR A 47 0.54 -7.57 15.60
N PHE A 48 -0.69 -8.02 15.86
CA PHE A 48 -1.89 -7.19 15.74
C PHE A 48 -2.48 -6.84 17.09
N TYR A 49 -2.73 -5.54 17.30
CA TYR A 49 -3.42 -4.99 18.45
C TYR A 49 -4.79 -4.48 18.00
N ILE A 50 -5.85 -5.15 18.41
CA ILE A 50 -7.20 -4.90 17.90
C ILE A 50 -7.99 -4.16 18.98
N ASP A 51 -8.43 -2.95 18.69
CA ASP A 51 -9.23 -2.17 19.62
C ASP A 51 -10.54 -2.91 19.95
N GLU A 52 -10.91 -2.96 21.22
CA GLU A 52 -12.16 -3.53 21.68
C GLU A 52 -13.40 -2.85 21.09
N SER A 53 -13.25 -1.64 20.56
CA SER A 53 -14.33 -0.92 19.87
C SER A 53 -14.67 -1.45 18.47
N VAL A 54 -13.82 -2.32 17.88
CA VAL A 54 -14.09 -2.99 16.60
C VAL A 54 -15.40 -3.79 16.68
N VAL A 55 -16.30 -3.58 15.73
CA VAL A 55 -17.65 -4.14 15.74
C VAL A 55 -17.62 -5.62 15.37
N TYR A 56 -16.82 -5.98 14.37
CA TYR A 56 -16.78 -7.33 13.78
C TYR A 56 -15.64 -8.20 14.34
N LYS A 57 -15.55 -8.31 15.67
CA LYS A 57 -14.43 -9.01 16.37
C LYS A 57 -14.21 -10.45 15.91
N SER A 58 -15.28 -11.18 15.60
CA SER A 58 -15.19 -12.58 15.15
C SER A 58 -14.61 -12.74 13.75
N GLU A 59 -14.68 -11.70 12.91
CA GLU A 59 -14.27 -11.75 11.50
C GLU A 59 -12.94 -11.03 11.25
N ILE A 60 -12.62 -10.02 12.06
CA ILE A 60 -11.44 -9.16 11.83
C ILE A 60 -10.14 -9.95 11.84
N VAL A 61 -9.99 -10.97 12.71
CA VAL A 61 -8.78 -11.81 12.74
C VAL A 61 -8.61 -12.59 11.43
N GLY A 62 -9.70 -13.14 10.88
CA GLY A 62 -9.69 -13.81 9.58
C GLY A 62 -9.30 -12.86 8.45
N LYS A 63 -9.87 -11.65 8.45
CA LYS A 63 -9.52 -10.59 7.49
C LYS A 63 -8.05 -10.17 7.59
N LEU A 64 -7.47 -10.12 8.79
CA LEU A 64 -6.04 -9.82 8.97
C LEU A 64 -5.15 -10.95 8.43
N HIS A 65 -5.54 -12.21 8.59
CA HIS A 65 -4.85 -13.33 7.94
C HIS A 65 -4.91 -13.22 6.41
N GLU A 66 -6.07 -12.89 5.86
CA GLU A 66 -6.23 -12.63 4.42
C GLU A 66 -5.36 -11.45 3.95
N ALA A 67 -5.23 -10.40 4.76
CA ALA A 67 -4.38 -9.25 4.47
C ALA A 67 -2.90 -9.65 4.42
N VAL A 68 -2.43 -10.44 5.38
CA VAL A 68 -1.06 -10.98 5.38
C VAL A 68 -0.83 -11.92 4.18
N ALA A 69 -1.82 -12.72 3.80
CA ALA A 69 -1.73 -13.56 2.60
C ALA A 69 -1.68 -12.72 1.30
N MET A 70 -2.46 -11.63 1.23
CA MET A 70 -2.41 -10.68 0.14
C MET A 70 -1.06 -9.96 0.07
N SER A 71 -0.52 -9.51 1.21
CA SER A 71 0.85 -8.99 1.31
C SER A 71 1.88 -9.93 0.68
N ASN A 72 1.85 -11.21 1.06
CA ASN A 72 2.75 -12.21 0.49
C ASN A 72 2.54 -12.42 -1.02
N THR A 73 1.30 -12.32 -1.50
CA THR A 73 1.00 -12.36 -2.94
C THR A 73 1.61 -11.18 -3.68
N ILE A 74 1.46 -9.96 -3.15
CA ILE A 74 2.02 -8.73 -3.71
C ILE A 74 3.56 -8.81 -3.75
N LEU A 75 4.18 -9.21 -2.63
CA LEU A 75 5.63 -9.38 -2.52
C LEU A 75 6.16 -10.40 -3.53
N ALA A 76 5.50 -11.56 -3.65
CA ALA A 76 5.89 -12.60 -4.59
C ALA A 76 5.76 -12.16 -6.05
N ASN A 77 4.63 -11.57 -6.43
CA ASN A 77 4.40 -11.05 -7.78
C ASN A 77 5.41 -9.95 -8.17
N SER A 78 5.95 -9.25 -7.17
CA SER A 78 6.95 -8.19 -7.33
C SER A 78 8.38 -8.64 -7.06
N CYS A 79 8.63 -9.94 -6.90
CA CYS A 79 9.97 -10.48 -6.66
C CYS A 79 10.68 -9.89 -5.45
N VAL A 80 9.94 -9.54 -4.40
CA VAL A 80 10.49 -9.01 -3.16
C VAL A 80 10.75 -10.17 -2.19
N PRO A 81 11.98 -10.35 -1.67
CA PRO A 81 12.34 -11.50 -0.86
C PRO A 81 11.96 -11.31 0.62
N ILE A 82 10.70 -10.99 0.90
CA ILE A 82 10.12 -10.91 2.24
C ILE A 82 8.94 -11.88 2.29
N ILE A 83 8.79 -12.60 3.40
CA ILE A 83 7.58 -13.33 3.75
C ILE A 83 7.06 -12.76 5.07
N ARG A 84 5.82 -12.31 5.06
CA ARG A 84 5.08 -11.82 6.22
C ARG A 84 4.40 -12.99 6.93
N TYR A 85 4.56 -13.04 8.23
CA TYR A 85 3.92 -14.01 9.11
C TYR A 85 2.99 -13.30 10.08
N PHE A 86 1.74 -13.74 10.14
CA PHE A 86 0.86 -13.38 11.23
C PHE A 86 1.40 -14.07 12.50
N LYS A 87 1.99 -13.30 13.41
CA LYS A 87 2.60 -13.82 14.63
C LYS A 87 1.53 -14.10 15.68
N GLU A 88 0.80 -13.04 16.05
CA GLU A 88 -0.26 -13.11 17.04
C GLU A 88 -1.19 -11.91 16.91
N SER A 89 -2.33 -11.98 17.60
CA SER A 89 -3.23 -10.85 17.79
C SER A 89 -3.75 -10.82 19.21
N GLN A 90 -3.91 -9.62 19.76
CA GLN A 90 -4.57 -9.40 21.04
C GLN A 90 -5.58 -8.26 20.94
N PHE A 91 -6.65 -8.37 21.73
CA PHE A 91 -7.62 -7.28 21.89
C PHE A 91 -7.16 -6.36 23.02
N ILE A 92 -7.24 -5.05 22.80
CA ILE A 92 -6.82 -4.01 23.75
C ILE A 92 -7.83 -2.86 23.77
N SER A 93 -7.84 -2.03 24.81
CA SER A 93 -8.76 -0.89 24.88
C SER A 93 -8.05 0.40 24.47
N MET A 94 -8.30 0.90 23.25
CA MET A 94 -7.70 2.16 22.81
C MET A 94 -8.51 3.38 23.27
N PRO A 95 -7.86 4.44 23.81
CA PRO A 95 -8.56 5.60 24.34
C PRO A 95 -9.17 6.45 23.22
N LYS A 96 -10.46 6.75 23.33
CA LYS A 96 -11.18 7.65 22.40
C LYS A 96 -10.85 9.14 22.58
N SER A 97 -9.90 9.49 23.44
CA SER A 97 -9.44 10.87 23.62
C SER A 97 -8.31 11.25 22.65
N VAL A 98 -7.75 10.29 21.91
CA VAL A 98 -6.66 10.52 20.96
C VAL A 98 -7.19 10.61 19.52
N SER A 99 -6.68 11.57 18.76
CA SER A 99 -7.08 11.78 17.36
C SER A 99 -5.92 11.91 16.36
N SER A 100 -4.68 11.75 16.82
CA SER A 100 -3.49 11.68 15.95
C SER A 100 -2.81 10.32 16.07
N VAL A 101 -2.12 9.87 15.02
CA VAL A 101 -1.36 8.60 15.05
C VAL A 101 -0.21 8.63 16.05
N SER A 102 0.42 9.79 16.26
CA SER A 102 1.49 9.94 17.26
C SER A 102 0.97 9.73 18.69
N SER A 103 -0.14 10.39 19.05
CA SER A 103 -0.74 10.21 20.37
C SER A 103 -1.36 8.82 20.55
N LEU A 104 -1.87 8.21 19.48
CA LEU A 104 -2.31 6.82 19.47
C LEU A 104 -1.13 5.86 19.75
N HIS A 105 0.05 6.10 19.17
CA HIS A 105 1.23 5.29 19.43
C HIS A 105 1.67 5.38 20.89
N SER A 106 1.65 6.57 21.49
CA SER A 106 1.90 6.74 22.93
C SER A 106 0.86 6.01 23.79
N ALA A 107 -0.43 6.11 23.45
CA ALA A 107 -1.48 5.36 24.15
C ALA A 107 -1.29 3.84 24.04
N LEU A 108 -0.85 3.33 22.88
CA LEU A 108 -0.54 1.92 22.70
C LEU A 108 0.59 1.47 23.64
N GLN A 109 1.62 2.30 23.83
CA GLN A 109 2.73 2.00 24.75
C GLN A 109 2.26 1.92 26.21
N GLU A 110 1.30 2.76 26.61
CA GLU A 110 0.70 2.72 27.94
C GLU A 110 -0.15 1.46 28.15
N GLU A 111 -0.94 1.07 27.15
CA GLU A 111 -1.86 -0.06 27.21
C GLU A 111 -1.14 -1.42 27.13
N VAL A 112 -0.18 -1.58 26.20
CA VAL A 112 0.54 -2.84 25.97
C VAL A 112 1.78 -2.97 26.85
N GLY A 113 2.38 -1.84 27.22
CA GLY A 113 3.64 -1.76 27.95
C GLY A 113 4.79 -1.28 27.08
N VAL A 114 5.51 -0.27 27.60
CA VAL A 114 6.64 0.37 26.90
C VAL A 114 7.71 -0.63 26.48
N SER A 115 8.06 -1.59 27.34
CA SER A 115 9.09 -2.59 27.06
C SER A 115 8.74 -3.51 25.89
N GLU A 116 7.46 -3.85 25.73
CA GLU A 116 7.00 -4.69 24.62
C GLU A 116 7.11 -3.93 23.30
N ILE A 117 6.65 -2.68 23.27
CA ILE A 117 6.75 -1.83 22.08
C ILE A 117 8.22 -1.53 21.73
N GLU A 118 9.09 -1.29 22.72
CA GLU A 118 10.53 -1.12 22.48
C GLU A 118 11.18 -2.39 21.94
N HIS A 119 10.78 -3.57 22.43
CA HIS A 119 11.27 -4.84 21.89
C HIS A 119 10.92 -4.99 20.41
N LEU A 120 9.65 -4.75 20.04
CA LEU A 120 9.20 -4.79 18.65
C LEU A 120 9.98 -3.79 17.79
N ARG A 121 10.14 -2.54 18.25
CA ARG A 121 10.89 -1.50 17.53
C ARG A 121 12.39 -1.75 17.41
N SER A 122 12.98 -2.55 18.30
CA SER A 122 14.41 -2.85 18.28
C SER A 122 14.81 -3.76 17.12
N ASN A 123 13.84 -4.40 16.46
CA ASN A 123 14.07 -5.31 15.35
C ASN A 123 13.10 -5.00 14.20
N PRO A 124 13.55 -4.44 13.07
CA PRO A 124 12.66 -4.03 11.97
C PRO A 124 11.95 -5.20 11.28
N ILE A 125 12.32 -6.44 11.59
CA ILE A 125 11.61 -7.65 11.15
C ILE A 125 10.30 -7.85 11.93
N GLU A 126 10.26 -7.39 13.19
CA GLU A 126 9.08 -7.42 14.07
C GLU A 126 8.26 -6.13 13.85
N GLN A 127 7.10 -6.28 13.24
CA GLN A 127 6.21 -5.20 12.85
C GLN A 127 4.92 -5.29 13.67
N TYR A 128 4.26 -4.17 13.92
CA TYR A 128 3.03 -4.17 14.70
C TYR A 128 1.99 -3.19 14.17
N VAL A 129 0.74 -3.64 14.28
CA VAL A 129 -0.41 -2.99 13.66
C VAL A 129 -1.49 -2.77 14.70
N VAL A 130 -2.01 -1.56 14.80
CA VAL A 130 -3.23 -1.27 15.58
C VAL A 130 -4.43 -1.22 14.64
N VAL A 131 -5.49 -1.95 14.97
CA VAL A 131 -6.75 -1.94 14.24
C VAL A 131 -7.80 -1.21 15.07
N LEU A 132 -8.39 -0.16 14.52
CA LEU A 132 -9.36 0.71 15.19
C LEU A 132 -10.76 0.53 14.63
N GLY A 133 -11.79 0.67 15.48
CA GLY A 133 -13.18 0.75 15.02
C GLY A 133 -13.44 2.02 14.20
N GLU A 134 -14.44 1.98 13.31
CA GLU A 134 -14.74 3.09 12.38
C GLU A 134 -15.11 4.40 13.10
N ASN A 135 -15.58 4.30 14.35
CA ASN A 135 -15.96 5.46 15.16
C ASN A 135 -14.81 6.03 15.99
N HIS A 136 -13.60 5.49 15.88
CA HIS A 136 -12.45 6.00 16.61
C HIS A 136 -12.04 7.38 16.04
N PRO A 137 -11.74 8.42 16.86
CA PRO A 137 -11.46 9.76 16.35
C PRO A 137 -10.32 9.82 15.34
N VAL A 138 -9.23 9.04 15.55
CA VAL A 138 -8.15 8.89 14.55
C VAL A 138 -8.68 8.46 13.17
N VAL A 139 -9.62 7.51 13.10
CA VAL A 139 -10.18 7.02 11.83
C VAL A 139 -11.05 8.09 11.18
N ILE A 140 -11.90 8.76 11.96
CA ILE A 140 -12.82 9.79 11.46
C ILE A 140 -12.06 11.04 11.01
N GLU A 141 -11.20 11.59 11.87
CA GLU A 141 -10.53 12.88 11.63
C GLU A 141 -9.46 12.80 10.55
N GLN A 142 -8.80 11.64 10.40
CA GLN A 142 -7.78 11.44 9.37
C GLN A 142 -8.36 10.79 8.10
N GLU A 143 -9.61 10.35 8.12
CA GLU A 143 -10.28 9.63 7.02
C GLU A 143 -9.46 8.44 6.49
N ILE A 144 -8.85 7.66 7.40
CA ILE A 144 -7.89 6.61 7.03
C ILE A 144 -8.54 5.25 6.86
N HIS A 145 -8.04 4.50 5.88
CA HIS A 145 -8.13 3.03 5.87
C HIS A 145 -6.87 2.39 6.45
N GLY A 146 -5.73 3.05 6.24
CA GLY A 146 -4.43 2.70 6.78
C GLY A 146 -3.60 3.97 6.92
N MET A 147 -2.64 3.93 7.85
CA MET A 147 -1.64 4.98 7.97
C MET A 147 -0.40 4.43 8.67
N THR A 148 0.76 4.92 8.26
CA THR A 148 2.00 4.77 9.00
C THR A 148 2.73 6.11 9.16
N MET A 149 3.67 6.16 10.11
CA MET A 149 4.53 7.32 10.36
C MET A 149 5.98 7.00 10.04
N MET A 150 6.29 6.72 8.77
CA MET A 150 7.63 6.29 8.30
C MET A 150 8.78 7.23 8.72
N ASN A 151 8.48 8.52 8.97
CA ASN A 151 9.48 9.48 9.46
C ASN A 151 9.88 9.29 10.93
N MET A 152 9.01 8.68 11.74
CA MET A 152 9.16 8.57 13.19
C MET A 152 9.33 7.12 13.65
N ASN A 153 8.75 6.18 12.92
CA ASN A 153 8.73 4.77 13.26
C ASN A 153 8.68 3.94 11.97
N ASP A 154 9.58 2.97 11.85
CA ASP A 154 9.70 2.06 10.71
C ASP A 154 8.97 0.72 10.92
N SER A 155 8.18 0.60 12.00
CA SER A 155 7.60 -0.66 12.46
C SER A 155 6.11 -0.60 12.87
N PHE A 156 5.47 0.57 12.76
CA PHE A 156 4.10 0.80 13.26
C PHE A 156 3.11 1.15 12.15
N ILE A 157 1.97 0.48 12.14
CA ILE A 157 0.85 0.74 11.23
C ILE A 157 -0.46 0.89 12.01
N VAL A 158 -1.34 1.75 11.53
CA VAL A 158 -2.74 1.85 11.96
C VAL A 158 -3.63 1.43 10.81
N LEU A 159 -4.66 0.63 11.09
CA LEU A 159 -5.72 0.25 10.16
C LEU A 159 -7.09 0.61 10.74
N SER A 160 -8.03 1.00 9.88
CA SER A 160 -9.45 1.00 10.24
C SER A 160 -10.02 -0.41 10.11
N GLU A 161 -11.05 -0.80 10.86
CA GLU A 161 -11.64 -2.15 10.77
C GLU A 161 -12.16 -2.49 9.37
N ARG A 162 -12.59 -1.48 8.59
CA ARG A 162 -13.07 -1.65 7.21
C ARG A 162 -11.99 -1.54 6.14
N PHE A 163 -10.71 -1.52 6.49
CA PHE A 163 -9.60 -1.43 5.53
C PHE A 163 -9.72 -2.41 4.34
N PRO A 164 -9.47 -1.98 3.08
CA PRO A 164 -9.31 -2.89 1.96
C PRO A 164 -8.09 -3.81 2.14
N ILE A 165 -8.17 -5.04 1.62
CA ILE A 165 -7.20 -6.11 1.93
C ILE A 165 -5.75 -5.80 1.49
N THR A 166 -5.58 -4.93 0.50
CA THR A 166 -4.28 -4.49 0.00
C THR A 166 -3.63 -3.38 0.83
N VAL A 167 -4.38 -2.73 1.72
CA VAL A 167 -3.88 -1.58 2.49
C VAL A 167 -2.78 -1.99 3.47
N LEU A 168 -2.82 -3.20 4.03
CA LEU A 168 -1.74 -3.64 4.92
C LEU A 168 -0.38 -3.61 4.22
N GLU A 169 -0.28 -4.15 3.00
CA GLU A 169 0.97 -4.11 2.23
C GLU A 169 1.32 -2.71 1.72
N HIS A 170 0.30 -1.88 1.45
CA HIS A 170 0.51 -0.47 1.12
C HIS A 170 1.26 0.25 2.25
N GLU A 171 0.79 0.11 3.49
CA GLU A 171 1.44 0.74 4.65
C GLU A 171 2.82 0.14 4.94
N PHE A 172 3.01 -1.18 4.73
CA PHE A 172 4.34 -1.79 4.78
C PHE A 172 5.29 -1.22 3.72
N GLY A 173 4.77 -0.90 2.53
CA GLY A 173 5.54 -0.23 1.49
C GLY A 173 6.08 1.11 1.95
N HIS A 174 5.24 1.91 2.61
CA HIS A 174 5.66 3.19 3.19
C HIS A 174 6.78 3.06 4.22
N LEU A 175 6.74 2.04 5.08
CA LEU A 175 7.82 1.77 6.05
C LEU A 175 9.17 1.49 5.37
N ALA A 176 9.13 0.93 4.16
CA ALA A 176 10.29 0.68 3.32
C ALA A 176 10.64 1.86 2.38
N TRP A 177 9.99 3.01 2.53
CA TRP A 177 10.15 4.19 1.67
C TRP A 177 9.62 4.04 0.24
N ALA A 178 8.75 3.07 -0.01
CA ALA A 178 7.93 3.06 -1.22
C ALA A 178 6.93 4.22 -1.15
N MET A 179 6.81 4.98 -2.24
CA MET A 179 5.99 6.18 -2.30
C MET A 179 4.86 6.01 -3.31
N HIS A 180 3.89 6.92 -3.20
CA HIS A 180 2.84 7.05 -4.17
C HIS A 180 3.35 7.56 -5.52
N GLU A 181 2.44 7.68 -6.49
CA GLU A 181 2.75 8.24 -7.80
C GLU A 181 3.37 9.63 -7.65
N GLN A 182 4.50 9.86 -8.29
CA GLN A 182 5.11 11.19 -8.36
C GLN A 182 4.62 11.86 -9.64
N PRO A 183 3.82 12.94 -9.57
CA PRO A 183 3.54 13.75 -10.74
C PRO A 183 4.84 14.29 -11.32
N ASP A 184 4.98 14.30 -12.66
CA ASP A 184 6.10 14.94 -13.37
C ASP A 184 5.95 16.49 -13.36
N THR A 185 5.65 17.06 -12.20
CA THR A 185 5.41 18.48 -11.97
C THR A 185 6.20 18.96 -10.76
N GLU A 186 6.38 20.27 -10.64
CA GLU A 186 7.01 20.88 -9.45
C GLU A 186 6.25 20.52 -8.16
N SER A 187 4.93 20.35 -8.25
CA SER A 187 4.10 19.89 -7.14
C SER A 187 4.39 18.45 -6.69
N GLY A 188 4.87 17.57 -7.57
CA GLY A 188 5.29 16.21 -7.18
C GLY A 188 6.55 16.22 -6.32
N LYS A 189 7.52 17.07 -6.65
CA LYS A 189 8.71 17.30 -5.82
C LYS A 189 8.35 17.96 -4.49
N PHE A 190 7.40 18.90 -4.50
CA PHE A 190 6.87 19.52 -3.29
C PHE A 190 6.20 18.49 -2.37
N TRP A 191 5.39 17.59 -2.91
CA TRP A 191 4.68 16.56 -2.15
C TRP A 191 5.60 15.68 -1.30
N ILE A 192 6.68 15.16 -1.90
CA ILE A 192 7.69 14.37 -1.16
C ILE A 192 8.36 15.22 -0.07
N ASN A 193 8.66 16.48 -0.38
CA ASN A 193 9.32 17.38 0.56
C ASN A 193 8.45 17.74 1.77
N GLU A 194 7.12 17.82 1.60
CA GLU A 194 6.17 18.08 2.70
C GLU A 194 5.92 16.84 3.54
N GLN A 195 5.84 15.66 2.93
CA GLN A 195 5.58 14.41 3.65
C GLN A 195 6.81 13.82 4.34
N VAL A 196 8.03 14.13 3.86
CA VAL A 196 9.27 13.56 4.36
C VAL A 196 10.12 14.62 5.05
N PHE A 197 10.41 14.36 6.34
CA PHE A 197 11.25 15.24 7.14
C PHE A 197 12.62 15.41 6.49
N LEU A 198 13.19 16.62 6.59
CA LEU A 198 14.46 16.98 5.95
C LEU A 198 15.56 15.92 6.16
N GLY A 199 15.69 15.37 7.37
CA GLY A 199 16.70 14.37 7.71
C GLY A 199 16.48 12.98 7.09
N ASN A 200 15.29 12.69 6.55
CA ASN A 200 14.94 11.42 5.94
C ASN A 200 14.82 11.48 4.41
N ARG A 201 14.91 12.67 3.79
CA ARG A 201 14.68 12.83 2.34
C ARG A 201 15.65 12.02 1.48
N ASN A 202 16.85 11.72 1.99
CA ASN A 202 17.84 10.87 1.32
C ASN A 202 17.45 9.38 1.26
N LYS A 203 16.49 8.94 2.08
CA LYS A 203 15.97 7.57 2.07
C LYS A 203 15.01 7.33 0.91
N VAL A 204 14.33 8.38 0.46
CA VAL A 204 13.42 8.31 -0.70
C VAL A 204 14.24 8.22 -1.97
N LYS A 205 14.10 7.10 -2.68
CA LYS A 205 14.77 6.89 -3.96
C LYS A 205 14.04 7.61 -5.09
N PRO A 206 14.74 8.10 -6.14
CA PRO A 206 14.08 8.70 -7.30
C PRO A 206 13.04 7.79 -7.96
N TYR A 207 13.28 6.48 -7.94
CA TYR A 207 12.41 5.46 -8.51
C TYR A 207 11.31 4.96 -7.56
N ALA A 208 11.17 5.51 -6.35
CA ALA A 208 10.21 5.04 -5.35
C ALA A 208 8.74 5.39 -5.65
N GLY A 209 8.38 5.73 -6.89
CA GLY A 209 7.01 6.07 -7.24
C GLY A 209 6.14 4.85 -7.50
N ALA A 210 4.87 4.95 -7.13
CA ALA A 210 3.85 4.03 -7.65
C ALA A 210 3.60 4.29 -9.13
N TYR A 211 2.89 3.36 -9.79
CA TYR A 211 2.60 3.47 -11.21
C TYR A 211 1.17 3.02 -11.53
N ARG A 212 0.69 3.42 -12.71
CA ARG A 212 -0.59 2.98 -13.29
C ARG A 212 -0.34 2.29 -14.63
N CYS A 213 -1.11 1.24 -14.89
CA CYS A 213 -1.06 0.46 -16.12
C CYS A 213 -2.47 -0.07 -16.44
N SER A 214 -2.94 0.18 -17.67
CA SER A 214 -4.20 -0.34 -18.22
C SER A 214 -5.43 -0.07 -17.35
N ASN A 215 -5.55 1.17 -16.86
CA ASN A 215 -6.60 1.66 -15.94
C ASN A 215 -6.54 1.13 -14.50
N TYR A 216 -5.54 0.31 -14.17
CA TYR A 216 -5.25 -0.11 -12.79
C TYR A 216 -4.05 0.65 -12.26
N GLY A 217 -3.95 0.73 -10.94
CA GLY A 217 -2.73 1.17 -10.27
C GLY A 217 -2.06 0.05 -9.50
N THR A 218 -0.77 0.22 -9.22
CA THR A 218 -0.01 -0.70 -8.36
C THR A 218 -0.38 -0.50 -6.89
N VAL A 219 0.06 -1.35 -5.97
CA VAL A 219 -0.32 -1.32 -4.54
C VAL A 219 -0.14 0.06 -3.88
N MET A 220 0.92 0.79 -4.26
CA MET A 220 1.20 2.14 -3.73
C MET A 220 0.45 3.26 -4.46
N SER A 221 -0.44 2.97 -5.40
CA SER A 221 -1.18 3.98 -6.15
C SER A 221 -2.42 4.47 -5.40
N TYR A 222 -2.92 5.64 -5.77
CA TYR A 222 -4.26 6.11 -5.39
C TYR A 222 -5.33 5.66 -6.40
N ALA A 223 -5.10 4.60 -7.16
CA ALA A 223 -6.09 4.10 -8.11
C ALA A 223 -7.25 3.41 -7.39
N THR A 224 -8.45 3.53 -7.95
CA THR A 224 -9.64 2.83 -7.42
C THR A 224 -9.55 1.32 -7.60
N HIS A 225 -8.92 0.88 -8.68
CA HIS A 225 -8.64 -0.52 -8.95
C HIS A 225 -7.14 -0.75 -8.88
N VAL A 226 -6.74 -1.69 -8.02
CA VAL A 226 -5.35 -1.99 -7.74
C VAL A 226 -5.01 -3.39 -8.23
N VAL A 227 -3.92 -3.54 -8.96
CA VAL A 227 -3.30 -4.83 -9.23
C VAL A 227 -2.36 -5.20 -8.06
N PRO A 228 -2.30 -6.47 -7.64
CA PRO A 228 -1.58 -6.89 -6.45
C PRO A 228 -0.06 -7.01 -6.73
N VAL A 229 0.57 -5.86 -7.01
CA VAL A 229 2.00 -5.71 -7.28
C VAL A 229 2.49 -4.33 -6.82
N TYR A 230 3.75 -4.25 -6.39
CA TYR A 230 4.52 -3.02 -6.45
C TYR A 230 4.84 -2.64 -7.89
N SER A 231 5.05 -1.35 -8.14
CA SER A 231 5.46 -0.86 -9.45
C SER A 231 6.82 -1.43 -9.86
N SER A 232 6.94 -1.83 -11.12
CA SER A 232 8.19 -2.34 -11.70
C SER A 232 8.14 -2.27 -13.24
N PRO A 233 9.22 -1.87 -13.92
CA PRO A 233 9.29 -1.91 -15.39
C PRO A 233 9.32 -3.34 -15.95
N LEU A 234 9.46 -4.35 -15.08
CA LEU A 234 9.47 -5.77 -15.47
C LEU A 234 8.09 -6.43 -15.40
N ILE A 235 7.09 -5.74 -14.86
CA ILE A 235 5.70 -6.21 -14.75
C ILE A 235 4.87 -5.49 -15.81
N SER A 236 3.97 -6.21 -16.47
CA SER A 236 2.99 -5.60 -17.37
C SER A 236 1.58 -6.08 -17.09
N ASN A 237 0.60 -5.26 -17.42
CA ASN A 237 -0.82 -5.56 -17.39
C ASN A 237 -1.40 -5.24 -18.78
N ASN A 238 -2.02 -6.21 -19.44
CA ASN A 238 -2.58 -6.02 -20.78
C ASN A 238 -1.59 -5.42 -21.80
N GLY A 239 -0.30 -5.77 -21.66
CA GLY A 239 0.80 -5.29 -22.50
C GLY A 239 1.36 -3.91 -22.12
N GLU A 240 0.80 -3.22 -21.12
CA GLU A 240 1.33 -1.95 -20.61
C GLU A 240 2.18 -2.18 -19.35
N LEU A 241 3.37 -1.57 -19.29
CA LEU A 241 4.27 -1.71 -18.14
C LEU A 241 3.67 -1.06 -16.89
N CYS A 242 3.71 -1.78 -15.78
CA CYS A 242 3.27 -1.32 -14.47
C CYS A 242 4.40 -0.66 -13.67
N GLY A 243 5.31 0.04 -14.36
CA GLY A 243 6.42 0.73 -13.74
C GLY A 243 7.37 1.38 -14.75
N HIS A 244 8.39 2.04 -14.22
CA HIS A 244 9.37 2.80 -14.97
C HIS A 244 10.70 2.85 -14.21
N GLU A 245 11.81 2.50 -14.86
CA GLU A 245 13.14 2.36 -14.24
C GLU A 245 13.58 3.57 -13.39
N VAL A 246 13.28 4.79 -13.84
CA VAL A 246 13.73 6.03 -13.19
C VAL A 246 12.81 6.53 -12.08
N LYS A 247 11.50 6.30 -12.18
CA LYS A 247 10.49 7.01 -11.36
C LYS A 247 9.40 6.12 -10.76
N GLY A 248 9.37 4.84 -11.11
CA GLY A 248 8.24 3.97 -10.86
C GLY A 248 8.63 2.51 -10.66
N ASP A 249 9.50 2.23 -9.70
CA ASP A 249 10.02 0.89 -9.40
C ASP A 249 10.06 0.65 -7.88
N ASN A 250 8.87 0.64 -7.27
CA ASN A 250 8.74 0.29 -5.85
C ASN A 250 9.17 -1.15 -5.56
N ALA A 251 9.09 -2.07 -6.53
CA ALA A 251 9.60 -3.42 -6.36
C ALA A 251 11.09 -3.41 -6.02
N ARG A 252 11.89 -2.59 -6.74
CA ARG A 252 13.31 -2.39 -6.41
C ARG A 252 13.52 -1.77 -5.03
N VAL A 253 12.72 -0.78 -4.64
CA VAL A 253 12.80 -0.18 -3.28
C VAL A 253 12.59 -1.25 -2.22
N MET A 254 11.56 -2.09 -2.39
CA MET A 254 11.24 -3.16 -1.46
C MET A 254 12.30 -4.26 -1.42
N GLN A 255 12.94 -4.56 -2.56
CA GLN A 255 14.08 -5.49 -2.63
C GLN A 255 15.30 -4.94 -1.85
N GLU A 256 15.66 -3.68 -2.06
CA GLU A 256 16.75 -3.01 -1.33
C GLU A 256 16.45 -2.93 0.17
N TYR A 257 15.19 -2.68 0.54
CA TYR A 257 14.75 -2.73 1.94
C TYR A 257 14.90 -4.15 2.52
N ALA A 258 14.47 -5.19 1.80
CA ALA A 258 14.64 -6.57 2.24
C ALA A 258 16.12 -6.95 2.45
N GLU A 259 17.03 -6.41 1.62
CA GLU A 259 18.47 -6.60 1.82
C GLU A 259 18.98 -5.94 3.10
N SER A 260 18.45 -4.78 3.48
CA SER A 260 18.81 -4.08 4.73
C SER A 260 18.35 -4.79 6.01
N LEU A 261 17.42 -5.74 5.90
CA LEU A 261 16.91 -6.52 7.03
C LEU A 261 17.70 -7.82 7.30
N ARG A 262 18.71 -8.12 6.48
CA ARG A 262 19.52 -9.34 6.60
C ARG A 262 20.77 -9.12 7.45
#